data_AF-A0A838QTW6-F1
#
_entry.id   AF-A0A838QTW6-F1
#
_cell.length_a   1.000
_cell.length_b   1.000
_cell.length_c   1.000
_cell.angle_alpha   90.00
_cell.angle_beta   90.00
_cell.angle_gamma   90.00
#
_symmetry.space_group_name_H-M   'P 1'
#
loop_
_entity.id
_entity.type
_entity.pdbx_description
1 polymer ?
#
loop_
_entity_poly.entity_id
_entity_poly.type
_entity_poly.pdbx_seq_one_letter_code
_entity_poly.pdbx_strand_id
1 'polypeptide(L)'
;YFLMIASMPLAAICWGFGAASGSVIFWLYVNLTTFTLMWAAIGLINSLTPPTQAAGRSKSGGGAGVVIMFAVVPQMLIHGRNSLDTPGIGDVVQMLTPIGSLVHLWQDNAWNSRVSFWGVSVPSLLLAPLVQLSVAAWIVAAMSRRLKNPLDPLASKRCSYYTLAVVDLVIAGICYAQWLQGYDAAKLVYGYGLAHIVICLIMTFAAVPRRPAILAWIWRRDASSPRLGETLSADRAEMSGAAVAYGLIGLGVLAIGLVGPMALTATADRVMTPPRDLAEIGLATFVIVVALTLLQQLLVASSSRGGSLMFILFVVLANLLPPICAAALRASSTPVTEGFTESIAALSPVALFASNMQRVGSPNASAGLLIVAYAALAVICFALLRRVLRREGATVRGKLQAMAVT
;
A
#
# COMPACT_ATOMS: atom_id res chain seq x y z
N TYR A 1 -25.68 -4.94 0.27
CA TYR A 1 -27.14 -4.74 0.10
C TYR A 1 -27.93 -5.69 1.00
N PHE A 2 -27.95 -7.00 0.75
CA PHE A 2 -28.69 -7.96 1.59
C PHE A 2 -28.29 -7.92 3.08
N LEU A 3 -27.01 -7.75 3.38
CA LEU A 3 -26.51 -7.66 4.76
C LEU A 3 -27.00 -6.40 5.52
N MET A 4 -27.27 -5.31 4.79
CA MET A 4 -27.85 -4.09 5.36
C MET A 4 -29.35 -4.27 5.64
N ILE A 5 -30.08 -4.88 4.71
CA ILE A 5 -31.52 -5.16 4.88
C ILE A 5 -31.72 -6.15 6.04
N ALA A 6 -30.89 -7.19 6.10
CA ALA A 6 -30.96 -8.21 7.16
C ALA A 6 -30.61 -7.67 8.55
N SER A 7 -29.87 -6.57 8.66
CA SER A 7 -29.53 -5.98 9.95
C SER A 7 -30.61 -5.04 10.51
N MET A 8 -31.55 -4.53 9.68
CA MET A 8 -32.59 -3.58 10.13
C MET A 8 -33.46 -4.08 11.29
N PRO A 9 -33.97 -5.33 11.27
CA PRO A 9 -34.73 -5.85 12.41
C PRO A 9 -33.88 -5.94 13.68
N LEU A 10 -32.62 -6.36 13.56
CA LEU A 10 -31.69 -6.46 14.69
C LEU A 10 -31.44 -5.09 15.33
N ALA A 11 -31.24 -4.05 14.51
CA ALA A 11 -31.03 -2.70 15.02
C ALA A 11 -32.28 -2.12 15.69
N ALA A 12 -33.48 -2.37 15.14
CA ALA A 12 -34.74 -1.96 15.77
C ALA A 12 -34.94 -2.65 17.14
N ILE A 13 -34.55 -3.93 17.25
CA ILE A 13 -34.57 -4.69 18.50
C ILE A 13 -33.56 -4.10 19.50
N CYS A 14 -32.32 -3.84 19.09
CA CYS A 14 -31.30 -3.20 19.95
C CYS A 14 -31.75 -1.82 20.44
N TRP A 15 -32.45 -1.05 19.61
CA TRP A 15 -33.01 0.23 20.01
C TRP A 15 -34.14 0.07 21.04
N GLY A 16 -35.10 -0.83 20.77
CA GLY A 16 -36.26 -1.07 21.62
C GLY A 16 -35.88 -1.57 23.02
N PHE A 17 -34.79 -2.32 23.14
CA PHE A 17 -34.24 -2.75 24.43
C PHE A 17 -33.33 -1.72 25.10
N GLY A 18 -33.16 -0.53 24.52
CA GLY A 18 -32.28 0.51 25.05
C GLY A 18 -30.78 0.17 24.99
N ALA A 19 -30.40 -0.89 24.29
CA ALA A 19 -29.02 -1.34 24.16
C ALA A 19 -28.18 -0.39 23.28
N ALA A 20 -28.81 0.42 22.44
CA ALA A 20 -28.15 1.42 21.61
C ALA A 20 -29.01 2.68 21.44
N SER A 21 -28.39 3.85 21.47
CA SER A 21 -29.07 5.10 21.11
C SER A 21 -29.41 5.13 19.62
N GLY A 22 -30.50 5.81 19.26
CA GLY A 22 -30.91 5.96 17.85
C GLY A 22 -29.82 6.59 16.97
N SER A 23 -29.00 7.50 17.53
CA SER A 23 -27.85 8.09 16.84
C SER A 23 -26.77 7.06 16.51
N VAL A 24 -26.47 6.13 17.43
CA VAL A 24 -25.48 5.06 17.19
C VAL A 24 -25.96 4.17 16.05
N ILE A 25 -27.23 3.78 16.08
CA ILE A 25 -27.83 2.93 15.06
C ILE A 25 -27.77 3.62 13.69
N PHE A 26 -28.18 4.88 13.61
CA PHE A 26 -28.11 5.66 12.38
C PHE A 26 -26.70 5.68 11.78
N TRP A 27 -25.69 6.05 12.58
CA TRP A 27 -24.31 6.12 12.10
C TRP A 27 -23.73 4.74 11.75
N LEU A 28 -24.13 3.69 12.45
CA LEU A 28 -23.76 2.33 12.11
C LEU A 28 -24.31 1.91 10.73
N TYR A 29 -25.54 2.29 10.40
CA TYR A 29 -26.11 2.07 9.07
C TYR A 29 -25.39 2.85 7.99
N VAL A 30 -25.07 4.11 8.26
CA VAL A 30 -24.26 4.93 7.34
C VAL A 30 -22.94 4.21 7.06
N ASN A 31 -22.24 3.77 8.10
CA ASN A 31 -20.97 3.04 8.00
C ASN A 31 -21.10 1.72 7.21
N LEU A 32 -22.12 0.90 7.48
CA LEU A 32 -22.39 -0.31 6.69
C LEU A 32 -22.71 -0.01 5.22
N THR A 33 -23.39 1.10 4.94
CA THR A 33 -23.71 1.56 3.59
C THR A 33 -22.45 1.95 2.84
N THR A 34 -21.66 2.84 3.42
CA THR A 34 -20.43 3.35 2.80
C THR A 34 -19.39 2.25 2.64
N PHE A 35 -19.30 1.31 3.59
CA PHE A 35 -18.47 0.11 3.48
C PHE A 35 -18.91 -0.77 2.30
N THR A 36 -20.22 -1.02 2.18
CA THR A 36 -20.77 -1.78 1.05
C THR A 36 -20.48 -1.10 -0.29
N LEU A 37 -20.62 0.23 -0.36
CA LEU A 37 -20.31 1.01 -1.57
C LEU A 37 -18.83 0.96 -1.93
N MET A 38 -17.93 1.06 -0.95
CA MET A 38 -16.49 0.92 -1.13
C MET A 38 -16.16 -0.46 -1.72
N TRP A 39 -16.68 -1.54 -1.14
CA TRP A 39 -16.46 -2.90 -1.66
C TRP A 39 -17.08 -3.14 -3.04
N ALA A 40 -18.26 -2.57 -3.29
CA ALA A 40 -18.86 -2.60 -4.63
C ALA A 40 -17.94 -1.91 -5.65
N ALA A 41 -17.38 -0.74 -5.31
CA ALA A 41 -16.41 -0.05 -6.15
C ALA A 41 -15.14 -0.90 -6.39
N ILE A 42 -14.60 -1.54 -5.36
CA ILE A 42 -13.46 -2.47 -5.48
C ILE A 42 -13.80 -3.61 -6.47
N GLY A 43 -14.98 -4.21 -6.33
CA GLY A 43 -15.44 -5.30 -7.21
C GLY A 43 -15.53 -4.87 -8.69
N LEU A 44 -15.89 -3.61 -8.95
CA LEU A 44 -16.02 -3.08 -10.30
C LEU A 44 -14.67 -2.90 -11.03
N ILE A 45 -13.54 -2.72 -10.32
CA ILE A 45 -12.20 -2.60 -10.92
C ILE A 45 -11.90 -3.80 -11.85
N ASN A 46 -12.40 -4.99 -11.48
CA ASN A 46 -12.16 -6.24 -12.19
C ASN A 46 -13.14 -6.50 -13.36
N SER A 47 -14.23 -5.73 -13.47
CA SER A 47 -15.33 -6.00 -14.41
C SER A 47 -15.14 -5.38 -15.81
N LEU A 48 -14.26 -4.38 -15.96
CA LEU A 48 -14.14 -3.54 -17.17
C LEU A 48 -13.41 -4.18 -18.38
N THR A 49 -13.47 -5.50 -18.55
CA THR A 49 -13.04 -6.12 -19.83
C THR A 49 -14.18 -6.02 -20.86
N PRO A 50 -13.98 -5.35 -22.01
CA PRO A 50 -15.03 -5.21 -23.02
C PRO A 50 -15.49 -6.59 -23.52
N PRO A 51 -16.80 -6.84 -23.62
CA PRO A 51 -17.36 -8.15 -23.96
C PRO A 51 -16.93 -8.64 -25.35
N THR A 52 -16.58 -7.75 -26.27
CA THR A 52 -16.10 -8.09 -27.62
C THR A 52 -14.69 -8.69 -27.65
N GLN A 53 -13.90 -8.58 -26.57
CA GLN A 53 -12.59 -9.24 -26.45
C GLN A 53 -12.65 -10.58 -25.68
N ALA A 54 -13.85 -11.04 -25.31
CA ALA A 54 -14.07 -12.14 -24.36
C ALA A 54 -14.56 -13.46 -24.99
N ALA A 55 -14.57 -13.60 -26.32
CA ALA A 55 -14.79 -14.90 -26.94
C ALA A 55 -13.57 -15.81 -26.67
N GLY A 56 -13.64 -16.62 -25.62
CA GLY A 56 -12.67 -17.69 -25.33
C GLY A 56 -11.59 -17.42 -24.28
N ARG A 57 -11.65 -16.31 -23.53
CA ARG A 57 -10.65 -16.04 -22.46
C ARG A 57 -11.28 -16.01 -21.08
N SER A 58 -10.77 -16.87 -20.20
CA SER A 58 -11.12 -16.96 -18.79
C SER A 58 -11.03 -15.57 -18.13
N LYS A 59 -12.14 -15.17 -17.48
CA LYS A 59 -12.26 -13.94 -16.68
C LYS A 59 -11.47 -14.13 -15.39
N SER A 60 -10.14 -14.10 -15.45
CA SER A 60 -9.27 -14.29 -14.28
C SER A 60 -9.24 -13.09 -13.30
N GLY A 61 -9.95 -12.00 -13.60
CA GLY A 61 -9.94 -10.78 -12.78
C GLY A 61 -10.66 -10.91 -11.42
N GLY A 62 -11.59 -11.86 -11.25
CA GLY A 62 -12.34 -12.01 -10.00
C GLY A 62 -11.55 -12.67 -8.85
N GLY A 63 -10.52 -13.46 -9.17
CA GLY A 63 -9.86 -14.34 -8.20
C GLY A 63 -9.14 -13.57 -7.08
N ALA A 64 -8.46 -12.47 -7.40
CA ALA A 64 -7.73 -11.70 -6.39
C ALA A 64 -8.66 -11.01 -5.39
N GLY A 65 -9.79 -10.47 -5.84
CA GLY A 65 -10.80 -9.85 -4.97
C GLY A 65 -11.47 -10.87 -4.06
N VAL A 66 -11.77 -12.07 -4.57
CA VAL A 66 -12.32 -13.18 -3.80
C VAL A 66 -11.29 -13.71 -2.80
N VAL A 67 -10.03 -13.93 -3.20
CA VAL A 67 -8.98 -14.39 -2.28
C VAL A 67 -8.71 -13.37 -1.18
N ILE A 68 -8.65 -12.07 -1.49
CA ILE A 68 -8.53 -11.02 -0.47
C ILE A 68 -9.76 -11.04 0.47
N MET A 69 -10.97 -11.16 -0.07
CA MET A 69 -12.17 -11.17 0.77
C MET A 69 -12.27 -12.44 1.64
N PHE A 70 -11.86 -13.61 1.16
CA PHE A 70 -11.98 -14.87 1.90
C PHE A 70 -10.73 -15.24 2.73
N ALA A 71 -9.57 -14.66 2.46
CA ALA A 71 -8.39 -14.85 3.30
C ALA A 71 -8.25 -13.75 4.35
N VAL A 72 -8.47 -12.48 3.97
CA VAL A 72 -8.23 -11.35 4.88
C VAL A 72 -9.43 -11.14 5.80
N VAL A 73 -10.67 -11.14 5.30
CA VAL A 73 -11.84 -10.86 6.16
C VAL A 73 -12.03 -11.94 7.24
N PRO A 74 -11.93 -13.26 6.97
CA PRO A 74 -12.01 -14.25 8.03
C PRO A 74 -10.85 -14.18 9.02
N GLN A 75 -9.62 -13.90 8.59
CA GLN A 75 -8.49 -13.69 9.50
C GLN A 75 -8.71 -12.45 10.39
N MET A 76 -9.30 -11.38 9.83
CA MET A 76 -9.70 -10.20 10.59
C MET A 76 -10.92 -10.41 11.47
N LEU A 77 -11.79 -11.38 11.21
CA LEU A 77 -12.90 -11.73 12.10
C LEU A 77 -12.42 -12.66 13.22
N ILE A 78 -11.57 -13.65 12.90
CA ILE A 78 -11.02 -14.63 13.84
C ILE A 78 -10.01 -13.98 14.80
N HIS A 79 -9.15 -13.11 14.29
CA HIS A 79 -8.17 -12.35 15.09
C HIS A 79 -8.58 -10.91 15.31
N GLY A 80 -9.85 -10.57 15.08
CA GLY A 80 -10.31 -9.18 15.02
C GLY A 80 -10.04 -8.38 16.27
N ARG A 81 -10.22 -8.98 17.45
CA ARG A 81 -9.88 -8.33 18.72
C ARG A 81 -8.40 -8.01 18.80
N ASN A 82 -7.54 -9.01 18.61
CA ASN A 82 -6.08 -8.84 18.64
C ASN A 82 -5.59 -7.86 17.57
N SER A 83 -6.26 -7.81 16.41
CA SER A 83 -5.93 -6.90 15.31
C SER A 83 -6.35 -5.46 15.60
N LEU A 84 -7.48 -5.27 16.30
CA LEU A 84 -7.95 -3.96 16.77
C LEU A 84 -7.08 -3.41 17.90
N ASP A 85 -6.54 -4.30 18.73
CA ASP A 85 -5.63 -3.96 19.83
C ASP A 85 -4.19 -3.70 19.34
N THR A 86 -3.87 -4.07 18.09
CA THR A 86 -2.55 -3.83 17.50
C THR A 86 -2.41 -2.36 17.13
N PRO A 87 -1.44 -1.63 17.69
CA PRO A 87 -1.23 -0.21 17.38
C PRO A 87 -1.09 0.01 15.87
N GLY A 88 -1.91 0.90 15.33
CA GLY A 88 -1.84 1.41 13.97
C GLY A 88 -2.65 0.57 12.99
N ILE A 89 -2.51 -0.75 13.09
CA ILE A 89 -3.38 -1.67 12.33
C ILE A 89 -4.83 -1.48 12.79
N GLY A 90 -5.08 -1.47 14.10
CA GLY A 90 -6.43 -1.26 14.64
C GLY A 90 -7.07 0.03 14.16
N ASP A 91 -6.32 1.14 14.15
CA ASP A 91 -6.79 2.44 13.66
C ASP A 91 -7.19 2.40 12.18
N VAL A 92 -6.34 1.84 11.31
CA VAL A 92 -6.63 1.70 9.87
C VAL A 92 -7.86 0.81 9.64
N VAL A 93 -7.98 -0.28 10.40
CA VAL A 93 -9.13 -1.19 10.31
C VAL A 93 -10.42 -0.50 10.73
N GLN A 94 -10.37 0.31 11.78
CA GLN A 94 -11.49 1.12 12.25
C GLN A 94 -11.89 2.21 11.25
N MET A 95 -10.95 2.76 10.47
CA MET A 95 -11.25 3.70 9.38
C MET A 95 -11.88 3.03 8.16
N LEU A 96 -11.46 1.81 7.83
CA LEU A 96 -11.87 1.12 6.60
C LEU A 96 -13.06 0.18 6.79
N THR A 97 -13.43 -0.14 8.03
CA THR A 97 -14.45 -1.15 8.32
C THR A 97 -15.32 -0.73 9.51
N PRO A 98 -16.58 -1.21 9.60
CA PRO A 98 -17.44 -0.95 10.75
C PRO A 98 -17.10 -1.81 11.99
N ILE A 99 -16.06 -2.67 11.93
CA ILE A 99 -15.85 -3.71 12.95
C ILE A 99 -15.56 -3.14 14.34
N GLY A 100 -14.80 -2.03 14.43
CA GLY A 100 -14.47 -1.42 15.72
C GLY A 100 -15.70 -0.89 16.44
N SER A 101 -16.59 -0.22 15.72
CA SER A 101 -17.85 0.28 16.27
C SER A 101 -18.78 -0.86 16.67
N LEU A 102 -18.81 -1.97 15.91
CA LEU A 102 -19.59 -3.17 16.25
C LEU A 102 -19.07 -3.86 17.52
N VAL A 103 -17.75 -4.00 17.66
CA VAL A 103 -17.14 -4.59 18.86
C VAL A 103 -17.43 -3.74 20.10
N HIS A 104 -17.31 -2.42 20.00
CA HIS A 104 -17.60 -1.53 21.13
C HIS A 104 -19.10 -1.37 21.42
N LEU A 105 -19.96 -1.55 20.42
CA LEU A 105 -21.41 -1.66 20.63
C LEU A 105 -21.76 -2.87 21.50
N TRP A 106 -21.04 -3.98 21.31
CA TRP A 106 -21.21 -5.17 22.16
C TRP A 106 -20.64 -4.97 23.58
N GLN A 107 -19.81 -3.95 23.78
CA GLN A 107 -19.26 -3.52 25.08
C GLN A 107 -19.97 -2.26 25.61
N ASP A 108 -21.27 -2.14 25.33
CA ASP A 108 -22.19 -1.11 25.82
C ASP A 108 -22.03 0.31 25.23
N ASN A 109 -20.95 0.65 24.52
CA ASN A 109 -20.79 2.01 23.96
C ASN A 109 -19.98 2.07 22.67
N ALA A 110 -20.68 2.14 21.53
CA ALA A 110 -20.07 2.24 20.20
C ALA A 110 -19.22 3.52 19.98
N TRP A 111 -19.44 4.59 20.74
CA TRP A 111 -18.66 5.84 20.65
C TRP A 111 -17.24 5.71 21.22
N ASN A 112 -16.97 4.63 21.97
CA ASN A 112 -15.65 4.36 22.50
C ASN A 112 -14.67 3.84 21.44
N SER A 113 -15.17 3.33 20.30
CA SER A 113 -14.31 3.06 19.15
C SER A 113 -13.82 4.38 18.57
N ARG A 114 -12.55 4.70 18.84
CA ARG A 114 -11.91 5.95 18.44
C ARG A 114 -10.67 5.65 17.63
N VAL A 115 -10.46 6.47 16.62
CA VAL A 115 -9.24 6.49 15.84
C VAL A 115 -8.44 7.70 16.24
N SER A 116 -7.19 7.48 16.66
CA SER A 116 -6.33 8.57 17.12
C SER A 116 -5.33 8.94 16.04
N PHE A 117 -5.32 10.20 15.63
CA PHE A 117 -4.31 10.76 14.74
C PHE A 117 -3.93 12.14 15.25
N TRP A 118 -2.63 12.45 15.24
CA TRP A 118 -2.14 13.78 15.63
C TRP A 118 -2.53 14.21 17.06
N GLY A 119 -2.69 13.26 17.98
CA GLY A 119 -3.16 13.51 19.35
C GLY A 119 -4.67 13.79 19.47
N VAL A 120 -5.39 13.80 18.35
CA VAL A 120 -6.85 13.95 18.32
C VAL A 120 -7.49 12.59 18.16
N SER A 121 -8.42 12.24 19.05
CA SER A 121 -9.19 11.00 18.98
C SER A 121 -10.58 11.26 18.42
N VAL A 122 -10.85 10.77 17.21
CA VAL A 122 -12.14 10.93 16.52
C VAL A 122 -12.93 9.62 16.58
N PRO A 123 -14.22 9.64 16.93
CA PRO A 123 -15.05 8.43 16.90
C PRO A 123 -15.07 7.79 15.50
N SER A 124 -14.78 6.48 15.44
CA SER A 124 -14.71 5.71 14.18
C SER A 124 -16.05 5.71 13.44
N LEU A 125 -17.18 5.74 14.18
CA LEU A 125 -18.53 5.86 13.64
C LEU A 125 -18.72 7.07 12.71
N LEU A 126 -18.01 8.18 12.98
CA LEU A 126 -18.07 9.41 12.18
C LEU A 126 -17.01 9.41 11.08
N LEU A 127 -15.80 8.94 11.40
CA LEU A 127 -14.66 9.01 10.49
C LEU A 127 -14.73 7.96 9.37
N ALA A 128 -15.10 6.73 9.70
CA ALA A 128 -15.07 5.61 8.76
C ALA A 128 -15.95 5.83 7.51
N PRO A 129 -17.19 6.36 7.60
CA PRO A 129 -17.97 6.67 6.41
C PRO A 129 -17.28 7.63 5.44
N LEU A 130 -16.61 8.66 5.96
CA LEU A 130 -15.89 9.64 5.15
C LEU A 130 -14.70 9.00 4.42
N VAL A 131 -13.93 8.17 5.14
CA VAL A 131 -12.79 7.45 4.55
C VAL A 131 -13.27 6.45 3.51
N GLN A 132 -14.29 5.65 3.82
CA GLN A 132 -14.85 4.66 2.90
C GLN A 132 -15.42 5.29 1.62
N LEU A 133 -16.15 6.41 1.74
CA LEU A 133 -16.64 7.18 0.58
C LEU A 133 -15.48 7.78 -0.23
N SER A 134 -14.43 8.28 0.43
CA SER A 134 -13.25 8.81 -0.25
C SER A 134 -12.53 7.73 -1.06
N VAL A 135 -12.37 6.53 -0.48
CA VAL A 135 -11.81 5.37 -1.18
C VAL A 135 -12.71 4.95 -2.33
N ALA A 136 -14.03 4.87 -2.11
CA ALA A 136 -14.99 4.53 -3.17
C ALA A 136 -14.94 5.54 -4.32
N ALA A 137 -14.93 6.84 -4.02
CA ALA A 137 -14.83 7.91 -5.00
C ALA A 137 -13.51 7.86 -5.78
N TRP A 138 -12.40 7.58 -5.10
CA TRP A 138 -11.10 7.38 -5.74
C TRP A 138 -11.13 6.21 -6.72
N ILE A 139 -11.72 5.07 -6.34
CA ILE A 139 -11.86 3.91 -7.22
C ILE A 139 -12.74 4.21 -8.43
N VAL A 140 -13.88 4.88 -8.23
CA VAL A 140 -14.78 5.28 -9.32
C VAL A 140 -14.09 6.26 -10.27
N ALA A 141 -13.33 7.22 -9.74
CA ALA A 141 -12.53 8.14 -10.55
C ALA A 141 -11.47 7.37 -11.38
N ALA A 142 -10.77 6.42 -10.76
CA ALA A 142 -9.79 5.58 -11.44
C ALA A 142 -10.41 4.72 -12.56
N MET A 143 -11.62 4.20 -12.32
CA MET A 143 -12.39 3.48 -13.33
C MET A 143 -12.86 4.38 -14.48
N SER A 144 -13.36 5.57 -14.16
CA SER A 144 -13.86 6.53 -15.16
C SER A 144 -12.77 6.89 -16.18
N ARG A 145 -11.51 6.95 -15.73
CA ARG A 145 -10.34 7.17 -16.58
C ARG A 145 -10.14 6.03 -17.59
N ARG A 146 -10.28 4.77 -17.15
CA ARG A 146 -10.19 3.60 -18.05
C ARG A 146 -11.37 3.47 -18.99
N LEU A 147 -12.55 3.98 -18.62
CA LEU A 147 -13.69 4.06 -19.52
C LEU A 147 -13.47 5.08 -20.64
N LYS A 148 -12.81 6.21 -20.34
CA LYS A 148 -12.43 7.21 -21.36
C LYS A 148 -11.36 6.69 -22.31
N ASN A 149 -10.34 6.02 -21.76
CA ASN A 149 -9.29 5.40 -22.55
C ASN A 149 -8.84 4.08 -21.90
N PRO A 150 -9.09 2.92 -22.52
CA PRO A 150 -8.77 1.62 -21.94
C PRO A 150 -7.26 1.39 -21.78
N LEU A 151 -6.42 2.19 -22.45
CA LEU A 151 -4.97 2.15 -22.35
C LEU A 151 -4.43 3.01 -21.20
N ASP A 152 -5.22 3.89 -20.60
CA ASP A 152 -4.72 4.69 -19.49
C ASP A 152 -4.59 3.85 -18.22
N PRO A 153 -3.56 4.11 -17.38
CA PRO A 153 -3.48 3.50 -16.05
C PRO A 153 -4.69 3.92 -15.20
N LEU A 154 -4.96 3.13 -14.14
CA LEU A 154 -6.07 3.40 -13.21
C LEU A 154 -5.93 4.79 -12.58
N ALA A 155 -4.72 5.12 -12.12
CA ALA A 155 -4.42 6.43 -11.57
C ALA A 155 -3.45 7.18 -12.48
N SER A 156 -3.70 8.48 -12.67
CA SER A 156 -2.67 9.40 -13.17
C SER A 156 -1.52 9.49 -12.17
N LYS A 157 -0.31 9.85 -12.63
CA LYS A 157 0.84 10.03 -11.71
C LYS A 157 0.59 11.10 -10.65
N ARG A 158 -0.02 12.23 -11.02
CA ARG A 158 -0.39 13.27 -10.05
C ARG A 158 -1.34 12.74 -8.99
N CYS A 159 -2.40 12.06 -9.42
CA CYS A 159 -3.36 11.46 -8.50
C CYS A 159 -2.68 10.44 -7.59
N SER A 160 -1.78 9.60 -8.09
CA SER A 160 -1.07 8.62 -7.25
C SER A 160 -0.11 9.30 -6.26
N TYR A 161 0.61 10.35 -6.65
CA TYR A 161 1.46 11.13 -5.73
C TYR A 161 0.65 11.79 -4.60
N TYR A 162 -0.46 12.44 -4.94
CA TYR A 162 -1.33 13.05 -3.94
C TYR A 162 -1.98 12.01 -3.04
N THR A 163 -2.46 10.90 -3.60
CA THR A 163 -3.05 9.81 -2.82
C THR A 163 -2.02 9.23 -1.85
N LEU A 164 -0.80 8.97 -2.32
CA LEU A 164 0.30 8.50 -1.49
C LEU A 164 0.61 9.47 -0.36
N ALA A 165 0.80 10.77 -0.67
CA ALA A 165 1.11 11.78 0.33
C ALA A 165 0.02 11.92 1.40
N VAL A 166 -1.26 11.87 1.00
CA VAL A 166 -2.40 11.94 1.93
C VAL A 166 -2.44 10.71 2.83
N VAL A 167 -2.32 9.51 2.26
CA VAL A 167 -2.38 8.26 3.05
C VAL A 167 -1.17 8.16 3.99
N ASP A 168 0.03 8.48 3.51
CA ASP A 168 1.24 8.53 4.34
C ASP A 168 1.08 9.54 5.47
N LEU A 169 0.47 10.71 5.23
CA LEU A 169 0.27 11.73 6.25
C LEU A 169 -0.72 11.26 7.34
N VAL A 170 -1.75 10.52 6.95
CA VAL A 170 -2.68 9.88 7.89
C VAL A 170 -1.94 8.84 8.75
N ILE A 171 -1.11 7.99 8.14
CA ILE A 171 -0.33 6.98 8.88
C ILE A 171 0.68 7.63 9.80
N ALA A 172 1.40 8.67 9.33
CA ALA A 172 2.31 9.45 10.15
C ALA A 172 1.59 10.05 11.35
N GLY A 173 0.37 10.57 11.16
CA GLY A 173 -0.49 11.05 12.24
C GLY A 173 -0.89 9.99 13.26
N ILE A 174 -1.22 8.77 12.79
CA ILE A 174 -1.53 7.62 13.66
C ILE A 174 -0.28 7.23 14.48
N CYS A 175 0.87 7.10 13.81
CA CYS A 175 2.14 6.81 14.46
C CYS A 175 2.51 7.87 15.50
N TYR A 176 2.30 9.15 15.19
CA TYR A 176 2.55 10.25 16.12
C TYR A 176 1.62 10.17 17.34
N ALA A 177 0.33 9.89 17.14
CA ALA A 177 -0.61 9.73 18.24
C ALA A 177 -0.22 8.57 19.18
N GLN A 178 0.29 7.47 18.63
CA GLN A 178 0.79 6.34 19.44
C GLN A 178 2.07 6.70 20.18
N TRP A 179 2.99 7.42 19.56
CA TRP A 179 4.16 7.91 20.28
C TRP A 179 3.78 8.78 21.48
N LEU A 180 2.75 9.63 21.34
CA LEU A 180 2.21 10.40 22.47
C LEU A 180 1.67 9.51 23.61
N GLN A 181 1.18 8.31 23.29
CA GLN A 181 0.72 7.29 24.24
C GLN A 181 1.87 6.47 24.85
N GLY A 182 3.13 6.80 24.54
CA GLY A 182 4.31 6.14 25.12
C GLY A 182 4.83 4.95 24.32
N TYR A 183 4.34 4.74 23.09
CA TYR A 183 4.92 3.74 22.20
C TYR A 183 6.32 4.16 21.72
N ASP A 184 7.20 3.18 21.58
CA ASP A 184 8.58 3.41 21.15
C ASP A 184 8.66 4.03 19.75
N ALA A 185 9.42 5.11 19.62
CA ALA A 185 9.54 5.86 18.38
C ALA A 185 10.15 5.04 17.23
N ALA A 186 11.15 4.20 17.51
CA ALA A 186 11.79 3.40 16.46
C ALA A 186 10.81 2.38 15.89
N LYS A 187 10.03 1.69 16.73
CA LYS A 187 8.98 0.75 16.25
C LYS A 187 8.00 1.43 15.32
N LEU A 188 7.58 2.65 15.66
CA LEU A 188 6.61 3.42 14.88
C LEU A 188 7.19 3.86 13.54
N VAL A 189 8.47 4.25 13.49
CA VAL A 189 9.15 4.61 12.23
C VAL A 189 9.32 3.40 11.32
N TYR A 190 9.66 2.22 11.87
CA TYR A 190 9.65 0.97 11.11
C TYR A 190 8.23 0.62 10.62
N GLY A 191 7.22 0.70 11.48
CA GLY A 191 5.82 0.47 11.11
C GLY A 191 5.36 1.38 9.97
N TYR A 192 5.69 2.67 10.05
CA TYR A 192 5.46 3.64 8.97
C TYR A 192 6.16 3.23 7.68
N GLY A 193 7.46 2.91 7.72
CA GLY A 193 8.23 2.54 6.53
C GLY A 193 7.66 1.30 5.83
N LEU A 194 7.24 0.31 6.61
CA LEU A 194 6.57 -0.89 6.08
C LEU A 194 5.22 -0.54 5.43
N ALA A 195 4.40 0.28 6.09
CA ALA A 195 3.11 0.70 5.54
C ALA A 195 3.28 1.51 4.23
N HIS A 196 4.25 2.42 4.20
CA HIS A 196 4.61 3.20 3.01
C HIS A 196 5.02 2.30 1.84
N ILE A 197 5.83 1.26 2.08
CA ILE A 197 6.19 0.27 1.04
C ILE A 197 4.93 -0.37 0.47
N VAL A 198 4.00 -0.83 1.33
CA VAL A 198 2.75 -1.46 0.89
C VAL A 198 1.92 -0.51 0.03
N ILE A 199 1.77 0.74 0.44
CA ILE A 199 1.00 1.75 -0.31
C ILE A 199 1.68 2.06 -1.65
N CYS A 200 3.00 2.19 -1.66
CA CYS A 200 3.77 2.37 -2.89
C CYS A 200 3.55 1.21 -3.87
N LEU A 201 3.49 -0.04 -3.39
CA LEU A 201 3.17 -1.18 -4.24
C LEU A 201 1.77 -1.05 -4.84
N ILE A 202 0.75 -0.73 -4.02
CA ILE A 202 -0.63 -0.51 -4.50
C ILE A 202 -0.67 0.61 -5.55
N MET A 203 -0.04 1.75 -5.27
CA MET A 203 0.02 2.88 -6.19
C MET A 203 0.81 2.55 -7.46
N THR A 204 1.81 1.68 -7.38
CA THR A 204 2.54 1.21 -8.56
C THR A 204 1.64 0.35 -9.45
N PHE A 205 0.83 -0.57 -8.89
CA PHE A 205 -0.17 -1.29 -9.68
C PHE A 205 -1.24 -0.37 -10.29
N ALA A 206 -1.63 0.69 -9.59
CA ALA A 206 -2.61 1.65 -10.09
C ALA A 206 -2.05 2.55 -11.20
N ALA A 207 -0.79 2.98 -11.09
CA ALA A 207 -0.19 3.99 -11.95
C ALA A 207 0.66 3.41 -13.10
N VAL A 208 1.18 2.17 -12.99
CA VAL A 208 2.00 1.58 -14.05
C VAL A 208 1.12 1.08 -15.20
N PRO A 209 1.23 1.66 -16.41
CA PRO A 209 0.52 1.18 -17.59
C PRO A 209 0.90 -0.26 -17.93
N ARG A 210 -0.09 -0.99 -18.48
CA ARG A 210 0.12 -2.32 -19.06
C ARG A 210 1.02 -2.23 -20.31
N ARG A 211 1.62 -3.34 -20.74
CA ARG A 211 2.50 -3.38 -21.93
C ARG A 211 1.95 -2.63 -23.16
N PRO A 212 0.67 -2.78 -23.58
CA PRO A 212 0.15 -2.03 -24.73
C PRO A 212 0.19 -0.50 -24.51
N ALA A 213 -0.06 -0.07 -23.28
CA ALA A 213 0.00 1.32 -22.89
C ALA A 213 1.43 1.85 -22.75
N ILE A 214 2.41 0.99 -22.43
CA ILE A 214 3.83 1.32 -22.51
C ILE A 214 4.23 1.62 -23.96
N LEU A 215 3.79 0.80 -24.93
CA LEU A 215 4.07 1.05 -26.36
C LEU A 215 3.45 2.37 -26.82
N ALA A 216 2.18 2.62 -26.45
CA ALA A 216 1.51 3.90 -26.73
C ALA A 216 2.19 5.09 -26.02
N TRP A 217 2.77 4.86 -24.84
CA TRP A 217 3.55 5.86 -24.12
C TRP A 217 4.86 6.19 -24.82
N ILE A 218 5.62 5.18 -25.28
CA ILE A 218 6.87 5.39 -26.04
C ILE A 218 6.60 6.29 -27.25
N TRP A 219 5.53 6.02 -27.99
CA TRP A 219 5.14 6.85 -29.14
C TRP A 219 4.83 8.30 -28.74
N ARG A 220 4.02 8.51 -27.69
CA ARG A 220 3.68 9.87 -27.20
C ARG A 220 4.88 10.64 -26.65
N ARG A 221 5.86 9.95 -26.08
CA ARG A 221 7.10 10.54 -25.57
C ARG A 221 7.94 11.11 -26.72
N ASP A 222 8.06 10.38 -27.83
CA ASP A 222 8.88 10.80 -28.97
C ASP A 222 8.24 11.98 -29.74
N ALA A 223 6.93 12.25 -29.58
CA ALA A 223 6.20 13.26 -30.32
C ALA A 223 6.38 14.72 -29.82
N SER A 224 6.82 14.96 -28.58
CA SER A 224 7.10 16.34 -28.12
C SER A 224 7.99 16.38 -26.88
N SER A 225 8.97 17.30 -26.89
CA SER A 225 9.82 17.55 -25.71
C SER A 225 8.96 18.02 -24.53
N PRO A 226 9.00 17.32 -23.38
CA PRO A 226 8.21 17.72 -22.21
C PRO A 226 8.74 19.02 -21.62
N ARG A 227 7.85 19.87 -21.12
CA ARG A 227 8.25 21.02 -20.27
C ARG A 227 8.82 20.47 -18.96
N LEU A 228 9.75 21.17 -18.31
CA LEU A 228 10.40 20.73 -17.06
C LEU A 228 9.40 20.27 -15.99
N GLY A 229 8.29 20.98 -15.77
CA GLY A 229 7.25 20.58 -14.79
C GLY A 229 6.43 19.32 -15.17
N GLU A 230 6.48 18.91 -16.43
CA GLU A 230 5.81 17.72 -16.94
C GLU A 230 6.70 16.48 -16.84
N THR A 231 8.01 16.65 -16.64
CA THR A 231 8.98 15.55 -16.61
C THR A 231 8.75 14.56 -15.48
N LEU A 232 8.11 14.98 -14.38
CA LEU A 232 7.79 14.12 -13.24
C LEU A 232 6.29 13.79 -13.16
N SER A 233 5.45 14.81 -13.35
CA SER A 233 4.02 14.73 -13.03
C SER A 233 3.12 14.31 -14.19
N ALA A 234 3.57 14.48 -15.44
CA ALA A 234 2.71 14.15 -16.58
C ALA A 234 2.64 12.63 -16.79
N ASP A 235 1.53 12.15 -17.32
CA ASP A 235 1.38 10.71 -17.63
C ASP A 235 2.42 10.24 -18.68
N ARG A 236 2.97 11.18 -19.47
CA ARG A 236 4.08 10.97 -20.41
C ARG A 236 5.48 10.98 -19.78
N ALA A 237 5.64 11.35 -18.52
CA ALA A 237 6.92 11.33 -17.83
C ALA A 237 7.57 9.94 -17.85
N GLU A 238 8.88 9.86 -17.63
CA GLU A 238 9.56 8.57 -17.45
C GLU A 238 8.93 7.79 -16.29
N MET A 239 8.75 6.49 -16.49
CA MET A 239 8.11 5.61 -15.50
C MET A 239 8.99 5.44 -14.26
N SER A 240 10.31 5.38 -14.46
CA SER A 240 11.31 5.29 -13.39
C SER A 240 11.32 6.52 -12.48
N GLY A 241 10.96 7.70 -12.99
CA GLY A 241 10.82 8.91 -12.19
C GLY A 241 9.74 8.79 -11.10
N ALA A 242 8.70 7.99 -11.35
CA ALA A 242 7.67 7.73 -10.35
C ALA A 242 8.18 6.89 -9.18
N ALA A 243 9.12 5.96 -9.41
CA ALA A 243 9.73 5.17 -8.34
C ALA A 243 10.47 6.06 -7.34
N VAL A 244 11.25 7.01 -7.85
CA VAL A 244 11.97 8.00 -7.04
C VAL A 244 11.00 8.94 -6.34
N ALA A 245 9.99 9.44 -7.05
CA ALA A 245 8.97 10.33 -6.48
C ALA A 245 8.23 9.67 -5.31
N TYR A 246 7.83 8.40 -5.43
CA TYR A 246 7.18 7.66 -4.34
C TYR A 246 8.08 7.59 -3.10
N GLY A 247 9.34 7.21 -3.26
CA GLY A 247 10.29 7.18 -2.15
C GLY A 247 10.52 8.55 -1.51
N LEU A 248 10.66 9.61 -2.33
CA LEU A 248 10.86 10.97 -1.81
C LEU A 248 9.64 11.52 -1.07
N ILE A 249 8.42 11.21 -1.56
CA ILE A 249 7.17 11.59 -0.87
C ILE A 249 7.13 10.92 0.51
N GLY A 250 7.42 9.62 0.59
CA GLY A 250 7.44 8.90 1.87
C GLY A 250 8.43 9.47 2.87
N LEU A 251 9.64 9.82 2.41
CA LEU A 251 10.66 10.45 3.25
C LEU A 251 10.25 11.86 3.69
N GLY A 252 9.69 12.67 2.78
CA GLY A 252 9.21 14.00 3.09
C GLY A 252 8.08 13.97 4.12
N VAL A 253 7.12 13.07 3.95
CA VAL A 253 6.01 12.88 4.89
C VAL A 253 6.48 12.28 6.20
N LEU A 254 7.46 11.38 6.22
CA LEU A 254 8.07 10.90 7.47
C LEU A 254 8.71 12.06 8.25
N ALA A 255 9.47 12.91 7.56
CA ALA A 255 10.16 14.04 8.16
C ALA A 255 9.18 15.08 8.72
N ILE A 256 8.20 15.50 7.92
CA ILE A 256 7.25 16.57 8.30
C ILE A 256 6.11 16.04 9.18
N GLY A 257 5.67 14.81 8.91
CA GLY A 257 4.47 14.19 9.46
C GLY A 257 4.71 13.36 10.72
N LEU A 258 5.95 13.03 11.07
CA LEU A 258 6.23 12.21 12.24
C LEU A 258 7.45 12.72 12.99
N VAL A 259 8.62 12.72 12.36
CA VAL A 259 9.90 13.03 13.00
C VAL A 259 9.97 14.48 13.47
N GLY A 260 9.58 15.44 12.63
CA GLY A 260 9.57 16.87 12.97
C GLY A 260 8.67 17.16 14.18
N PRO A 261 7.38 16.78 14.15
CA PRO A 261 6.48 16.93 15.29
C PRO A 261 6.99 16.25 16.56
N MET A 262 7.53 15.02 16.46
CA MET A 262 8.15 14.34 17.59
C MET A 262 9.32 15.16 18.16
N ALA A 263 10.22 15.66 17.31
CA ALA A 263 11.34 16.49 17.73
C ALA A 263 10.90 17.81 18.38
N LEU A 264 9.83 18.43 17.88
CA LEU A 264 9.27 19.68 18.43
C LEU A 264 8.54 19.47 19.77
N THR A 265 8.04 18.27 20.03
CA THR A 265 7.23 17.95 21.23
C THR A 265 7.90 16.93 22.16
N ALA A 266 9.18 16.65 21.93
CA ALA A 266 9.97 15.73 22.73
C ALA A 266 10.16 16.29 24.15
N THR A 267 9.97 15.43 25.14
CA THR A 267 10.24 15.70 26.55
C THR A 267 11.36 14.79 27.03
N ALA A 268 11.93 15.05 28.21
CA ALA A 268 13.00 14.21 28.78
C ALA A 268 12.60 12.72 28.90
N ASP A 269 11.31 12.45 29.11
CA ASP A 269 10.77 11.09 29.28
C ASP A 269 10.41 10.39 27.96
N ARG A 270 10.47 11.10 26.83
CA ARG A 270 10.10 10.55 25.51
C ARG A 270 11.34 10.39 24.63
N VAL A 271 11.82 9.16 24.54
CA VAL A 271 12.99 8.82 23.73
C VAL A 271 12.68 9.02 22.26
N MET A 272 13.53 9.79 21.60
CA MET A 272 13.55 9.96 20.14
C MET A 272 14.37 8.84 19.50
N THR A 273 13.96 8.44 18.30
CA THR A 273 14.80 7.57 17.46
C THR A 273 16.11 8.29 17.12
N PRO A 274 17.28 7.67 17.33
CA PRO A 274 18.56 8.25 16.96
C PRO A 274 18.60 8.65 15.47
N PRO A 275 19.21 9.80 15.09
CA PRO A 275 19.26 10.25 13.69
C PRO A 275 19.89 9.23 12.72
N ARG A 276 20.87 8.45 13.20
CA ARG A 276 21.48 7.37 12.44
C ARG A 276 20.47 6.30 12.04
N ASP A 277 19.64 5.87 13.00
CA ASP A 277 18.64 4.83 12.77
C ASP A 277 17.52 5.36 11.87
N LEU A 278 17.10 6.62 12.05
CA LEU A 278 16.17 7.29 11.14
C LEU A 278 16.69 7.31 9.70
N ALA A 279 17.98 7.64 9.51
CA ALA A 279 18.60 7.65 8.19
C ALA A 279 18.68 6.24 7.58
N GLU A 280 19.01 5.22 8.39
CA GLU A 280 19.06 3.82 7.95
C GLU A 280 17.67 3.31 7.54
N ILE A 281 16.63 3.56 8.34
CA ILE A 281 15.25 3.16 8.03
C ILE A 281 14.74 3.89 6.78
N GLY A 282 14.98 5.20 6.70
CA GLY A 282 14.60 6.02 5.56
C GLY A 282 15.28 5.52 4.27
N LEU A 283 16.59 5.25 4.32
CA LEU A 283 17.34 4.76 3.17
C LEU A 283 16.87 3.36 2.75
N ALA A 284 16.67 2.44 3.70
CA ALA A 284 16.15 1.11 3.42
C ALA A 284 14.77 1.18 2.74
N THR A 285 13.86 1.97 3.31
CA THR A 285 12.51 2.19 2.76
C THR A 285 12.58 2.73 1.34
N PHE A 286 13.37 3.79 1.11
CA PHE A 286 13.54 4.42 -0.20
C PHE A 286 14.08 3.44 -1.24
N VAL A 287 15.16 2.72 -0.91
CA VAL A 287 15.80 1.78 -1.84
C VAL A 287 14.88 0.61 -2.17
N ILE A 288 14.15 0.07 -1.19
CA ILE A 288 13.16 -1.00 -1.41
C ILE A 288 12.06 -0.52 -2.35
N VAL A 289 11.46 0.66 -2.08
CA VAL A 289 10.39 1.22 -2.93
C VAL A 289 10.88 1.40 -4.37
N VAL A 290 12.07 1.97 -4.56
CA VAL A 290 12.65 2.19 -5.89
C VAL A 290 12.89 0.85 -6.60
N ALA A 291 13.53 -0.11 -5.92
CA ALA A 291 13.85 -1.42 -6.48
C ALA A 291 12.60 -2.20 -6.89
N LEU A 292 11.60 -2.30 -6.00
CA LEU A 292 10.36 -3.03 -6.26
C LEU A 292 9.53 -2.37 -7.38
N THR A 293 9.48 -1.04 -7.41
CA THR A 293 8.78 -0.30 -8.47
C THR A 293 9.44 -0.54 -9.83
N LEU A 294 10.77 -0.44 -9.91
CA LEU A 294 11.53 -0.69 -11.14
C LEU A 294 11.42 -2.15 -11.60
N LEU A 295 11.43 -3.10 -10.66
CA LEU A 295 11.23 -4.51 -10.95
C LEU A 295 9.85 -4.77 -11.54
N GLN A 296 8.79 -4.20 -10.94
CA GLN A 296 7.44 -4.31 -11.49
C GLN A 296 7.36 -3.74 -12.91
N GLN A 297 7.93 -2.55 -13.14
CA GLN A 297 7.96 -1.93 -14.46
C GLN A 297 8.71 -2.81 -15.48
N LEU A 298 9.86 -3.38 -15.09
CA LEU A 298 10.62 -4.31 -15.93
C LEU A 298 9.80 -5.55 -16.28
N LEU A 299 9.16 -6.19 -15.30
CA LEU A 299 8.37 -7.40 -15.51
C LEU A 299 7.13 -7.13 -16.39
N VAL A 300 6.45 -5.99 -16.20
CA VAL A 300 5.31 -5.59 -17.03
C VAL A 300 5.75 -5.20 -18.45
N ALA A 301 6.93 -4.59 -18.61
CA ALA A 301 7.47 -4.26 -19.92
C ALA A 301 7.91 -5.52 -20.68
N SER A 302 8.56 -6.47 -20.00
CA SER A 302 9.08 -7.70 -20.60
C SER A 302 7.99 -8.73 -20.89
N SER A 303 6.94 -8.78 -20.08
CA SER A 303 5.87 -9.78 -20.20
C SER A 303 4.50 -9.12 -20.31
N SER A 304 3.70 -9.54 -21.31
CA SER A 304 2.48 -8.83 -21.71
C SER A 304 1.41 -8.78 -20.61
N ARG A 305 0.94 -9.94 -20.15
CA ARG A 305 -0.12 -10.09 -19.13
C ARG A 305 0.36 -10.74 -17.84
N GLY A 306 1.46 -11.49 -17.90
CA GLY A 306 2.02 -12.21 -16.76
C GLY A 306 2.85 -11.37 -15.80
N GLY A 307 3.29 -10.18 -16.21
CA GLY A 307 4.31 -9.41 -15.47
C GLY A 307 3.87 -9.00 -14.07
N SER A 308 2.63 -8.55 -13.94
CA SER A 308 2.05 -8.23 -12.63
C SER A 308 1.94 -9.46 -11.73
N LEU A 309 1.57 -10.63 -12.28
CA LEU A 309 1.48 -11.87 -11.52
C LEU A 309 2.87 -12.36 -11.10
N MET A 310 3.85 -12.31 -12.00
CA MET A 310 5.25 -12.63 -11.71
C MET A 310 5.82 -11.71 -10.63
N PHE A 311 5.47 -10.43 -10.67
CA PHE A 311 5.88 -9.48 -9.64
C PHE A 311 5.24 -9.80 -8.28
N ILE A 312 3.95 -10.13 -8.23
CA ILE A 312 3.29 -10.57 -6.98
C ILE A 312 3.98 -11.83 -6.44
N LEU A 313 4.22 -12.83 -7.30
CA LEU A 313 4.92 -14.05 -6.91
C LEU A 313 6.33 -13.74 -6.39
N PHE A 314 7.06 -12.84 -7.05
CA PHE A 314 8.38 -12.40 -6.60
C PHE A 314 8.30 -11.75 -5.21
N VAL A 315 7.37 -10.82 -4.98
CA VAL A 315 7.20 -10.17 -3.67
C VAL A 315 6.86 -11.20 -2.60
N VAL A 316 5.98 -12.17 -2.88
CA VAL A 316 5.64 -13.25 -1.95
C VAL A 316 6.89 -14.09 -1.64
N LEU A 317 7.63 -14.53 -2.65
CA LEU A 317 8.84 -15.34 -2.46
C LEU A 317 9.96 -14.56 -1.75
N ALA A 318 10.17 -13.29 -2.10
CA ALA A 318 11.16 -12.42 -1.45
C ALA A 318 10.86 -12.21 0.03
N ASN A 319 9.58 -12.26 0.44
CA ASN A 319 9.20 -12.12 1.84
C ASN A 319 9.15 -13.45 2.60
N LEU A 320 8.83 -14.57 1.94
CA LEU A 320 8.69 -15.89 2.59
C LEU A 320 9.97 -16.73 2.57
N LEU A 321 10.70 -16.72 1.45
CA LEU A 321 11.83 -17.62 1.26
C LEU A 321 12.98 -17.33 2.25
N PRO A 322 13.40 -16.07 2.48
CA PRO A 322 14.51 -15.82 3.42
C PRO A 322 14.20 -16.28 4.86
N PRO A 323 13.02 -15.99 5.45
CA PRO A 323 12.65 -16.54 6.76
C PRO A 323 12.59 -18.06 6.81
N ILE A 324 12.09 -18.73 5.77
CA ILE A 324 12.05 -20.20 5.68
C ILE A 324 13.47 -20.77 5.64
N CYS A 325 14.36 -20.20 4.82
CA CYS A 325 15.75 -20.60 4.75
C CYS A 325 16.47 -20.39 6.10
N ALA A 326 16.24 -19.26 6.77
CA ALA A 326 16.78 -19.00 8.09
C ALA A 326 16.29 -20.01 9.13
N ALA A 327 15.00 -20.36 9.12
CA ALA A 327 14.44 -21.38 10.01
C ALA A 327 15.02 -22.77 9.73
N ALA A 328 15.16 -23.14 8.46
CA ALA A 328 15.76 -24.42 8.06
C ALA A 328 17.24 -24.52 8.49
N LEU A 329 18.01 -23.44 8.35
CA LEU A 329 19.40 -23.39 8.83
C LEU A 329 19.48 -23.52 10.35
N ARG A 330 18.57 -22.91 11.10
CA ARG A 330 18.50 -23.08 12.57
C ARG A 330 18.14 -24.51 12.97
N ALA A 331 17.31 -25.19 12.19
CA ALA A 331 16.93 -26.58 12.42
C ALA A 331 18.02 -27.59 12.01
N SER A 332 19.00 -27.17 11.21
CA SER A 332 20.10 -28.02 10.78
C SER A 332 21.07 -28.31 11.93
N SER A 333 21.67 -29.50 11.95
CA SER A 333 22.67 -29.90 12.96
C SER A 333 24.02 -29.18 12.81
N THR A 334 24.21 -28.39 11.75
CA THR A 334 25.42 -27.61 11.55
C THR A 334 25.40 -26.36 12.44
N PRO A 335 26.47 -26.07 13.20
CA PRO A 335 26.55 -24.87 14.01
C PRO A 335 26.62 -23.62 13.11
N VAL A 336 25.50 -22.95 12.93
CA VAL A 336 25.40 -21.66 12.22
C VAL A 336 25.28 -20.55 13.25
N THR A 337 26.04 -19.46 13.10
CA THR A 337 25.96 -18.32 14.01
C THR A 337 24.58 -17.65 13.92
N GLU A 338 24.01 -17.26 15.06
CA GLU A 338 22.68 -16.63 15.12
C GLU A 338 22.61 -15.40 14.21
N GLY A 339 23.66 -14.56 14.23
CA GLY A 339 23.75 -13.36 13.39
C GLY A 339 23.70 -13.63 11.89
N PHE A 340 24.20 -14.78 11.42
CA PHE A 340 24.08 -15.16 10.01
C PHE A 340 22.64 -15.53 9.65
N THR A 341 21.95 -16.31 10.48
CA THR A 341 20.55 -16.68 10.24
C THR A 341 19.63 -15.46 10.27
N GLU A 342 19.92 -14.50 11.14
CA GLU A 342 19.21 -13.22 11.21
C GLU A 342 19.46 -12.36 9.98
N SER A 343 20.70 -12.30 9.50
CA SER A 343 21.05 -11.58 8.27
C SER A 343 20.34 -12.16 7.05
N ILE A 344 20.21 -13.49 6.97
CA ILE A 344 19.42 -14.16 5.93
C ILE A 344 17.94 -13.78 6.05
N ALA A 345 17.36 -13.90 7.25
CA ALA A 345 15.95 -13.56 7.46
C ALA A 345 15.68 -12.09 7.08
N ALA A 346 16.61 -11.19 7.42
CA ALA A 346 16.57 -9.77 7.13
C ALA A 346 16.66 -9.41 5.63
N LEU A 347 16.92 -10.35 4.72
CA LEU A 347 16.76 -10.12 3.28
C LEU A 347 15.28 -9.99 2.86
N SER A 348 14.36 -10.49 3.70
CA SER A 348 12.92 -10.21 3.56
C SER A 348 12.62 -8.83 4.14
N PRO A 349 12.08 -7.88 3.34
CA PRO A 349 11.70 -6.56 3.83
C PRO A 349 10.74 -6.65 5.03
N VAL A 350 9.71 -7.50 4.97
CA VAL A 350 8.78 -7.65 6.09
C VAL A 350 9.50 -8.16 7.33
N ALA A 351 10.39 -9.15 7.19
CA ALA A 351 11.12 -9.70 8.33
C ALA A 351 12.13 -8.71 8.93
N LEU A 352 12.84 -7.92 8.11
CA LEU A 352 13.74 -6.86 8.58
C LEU A 352 12.98 -5.82 9.42
N PHE A 353 11.86 -5.34 8.91
CA PHE A 353 11.06 -4.32 9.60
C PHE A 353 10.42 -4.93 10.86
N ALA A 354 9.88 -6.15 10.79
CA ALA A 354 9.28 -6.83 11.93
C ALA A 354 10.28 -7.15 13.05
N SER A 355 11.48 -7.64 12.71
CA SER A 355 12.50 -7.97 13.70
C SER A 355 13.04 -6.73 14.40
N ASN A 356 13.27 -5.64 13.66
CA ASN A 356 13.72 -4.38 14.26
C ASN A 356 12.62 -3.70 15.09
N MET A 357 11.32 -3.87 14.75
CA MET A 357 10.22 -3.47 15.63
C MET A 357 10.21 -4.23 16.97
N GLN A 358 10.77 -5.43 17.04
CA GLN A 358 10.84 -6.21 18.28
C GLN A 358 12.10 -5.92 19.11
N ARG A 359 13.12 -5.30 18.51
CA ARG A 359 14.51 -5.24 19.01
C ARG A 359 14.97 -3.87 19.50
N VAL A 360 14.04 -3.04 19.94
CA VAL A 360 14.34 -1.71 20.49
C VAL A 360 15.35 -1.80 21.63
N GLY A 361 16.47 -1.09 21.50
CA GLY A 361 17.55 -1.07 22.49
C GLY A 361 18.65 -2.11 22.28
N SER A 362 18.51 -2.99 21.30
CA SER A 362 19.59 -3.89 20.85
C SER A 362 20.22 -3.36 19.56
N PRO A 363 21.47 -3.76 19.22
CA PRO A 363 22.05 -3.40 17.93
C PRO A 363 21.14 -3.88 16.79
N ASN A 364 20.73 -2.95 15.92
CA ASN A 364 19.85 -3.22 14.79
C ASN A 364 20.39 -4.37 13.94
N ALA A 365 19.50 -5.25 13.48
CA ALA A 365 19.86 -6.18 12.42
C ALA A 365 20.30 -5.33 11.22
N SER A 366 21.56 -5.46 10.79
CA SER A 366 22.18 -4.50 9.87
C SER A 366 21.36 -4.38 8.58
N ALA A 367 20.70 -3.23 8.37
CA ALA A 367 19.97 -3.00 7.13
C ALA A 367 20.93 -2.83 5.94
N GLY A 368 22.22 -2.64 6.21
CA GLY A 368 23.28 -2.47 5.20
C GLY A 368 23.26 -3.54 4.10
N LEU A 369 23.17 -4.83 4.47
CA LEU A 369 23.12 -5.91 3.47
C LEU A 369 21.88 -5.81 2.57
N LEU A 370 20.72 -5.55 3.17
CA LEU A 370 19.47 -5.38 2.43
C LEU A 370 19.53 -4.14 1.53
N ILE A 371 20.04 -3.02 2.02
CA ILE A 371 20.19 -1.78 1.25
C ILE A 371 21.08 -2.03 0.03
N VAL A 372 22.23 -2.68 0.20
CA VAL A 372 23.14 -3.01 -0.90
C VAL A 372 22.47 -3.94 -1.90
N ALA A 373 21.79 -5.00 -1.44
CA ALA A 373 21.11 -5.96 -2.30
C ALA A 373 20.00 -5.32 -3.14
N TYR A 374 19.13 -4.50 -2.52
CA TYR A 374 18.04 -3.83 -3.23
C TYR A 374 18.53 -2.65 -4.08
N ALA A 375 19.62 -1.98 -3.70
CA ALA A 375 20.26 -0.97 -4.55
C ALA A 375 20.83 -1.60 -5.83
N ALA A 376 21.54 -2.74 -5.69
CA ALA A 376 22.01 -3.51 -6.84
C ALA A 376 20.85 -3.97 -7.72
N LEU A 377 19.77 -4.49 -7.11
CA LEU A 377 18.55 -4.87 -7.84
C LEU A 377 17.94 -3.69 -8.59
N ALA A 378 17.85 -2.50 -7.98
CA ALA A 378 17.34 -1.29 -8.62
C ALA A 378 18.19 -0.89 -9.84
N VAL A 379 19.51 -0.88 -9.71
CA VAL A 379 20.44 -0.55 -10.80
C VAL A 379 20.31 -1.55 -11.96
N ILE A 380 20.28 -2.84 -11.66
CA ILE A 380 20.11 -3.91 -12.66
C ILE A 380 18.75 -3.77 -13.35
N CYS A 381 17.67 -3.62 -12.59
CA CYS A 381 16.31 -3.48 -13.13
C CYS A 381 16.20 -2.24 -14.03
N PHE A 382 16.80 -1.12 -13.63
CA PHE A 382 16.81 0.11 -14.42
C PHE A 382 17.55 -0.07 -15.75
N ALA A 383 18.75 -0.68 -15.72
CA ALA A 383 19.54 -0.94 -16.93
C ALA A 383 18.80 -1.87 -17.91
N LEU A 384 18.20 -2.95 -17.39
CA LEU A 384 17.40 -3.88 -18.18
C LEU A 384 16.13 -3.23 -18.72
N LEU A 385 15.42 -2.45 -17.90
CA LEU A 385 14.21 -1.74 -18.33
C LEU A 385 14.53 -0.78 -19.47
N ARG A 386 15.60 0.02 -19.37
CA ARG A 386 16.05 0.88 -20.48
C ARG A 386 16.35 0.09 -21.74
N ARG A 387 16.99 -1.08 -21.63
CA ARG A 387 17.28 -1.94 -22.77
C ARG A 387 16.00 -2.46 -23.44
N VAL A 388 15.03 -2.92 -22.64
CA VAL A 388 13.73 -3.40 -23.13
C VAL A 388 12.96 -2.28 -23.82
N LEU A 389 12.84 -1.11 -23.18
CA LEU A 389 12.13 0.04 -23.75
C LEU A 389 12.76 0.54 -25.06
N ARG A 390 14.10 0.55 -25.17
CA ARG A 390 14.79 0.91 -26.42
C ARG A 390 14.49 -0.06 -27.55
N ARG A 391 14.48 -1.37 -27.26
CA ARG A 391 14.16 -2.41 -28.24
C ARG A 391 12.73 -2.26 -28.76
N GLU A 392 11.77 -2.14 -27.85
CA GLU A 392 10.35 -1.95 -28.19
C GLU A 392 10.14 -0.64 -28.97
N GLY A 393 10.81 0.44 -28.58
CA GLY A 393 10.76 1.71 -29.32
C GLY A 393 11.31 1.61 -30.74
N ALA A 394 12.40 0.86 -30.96
CA ALA A 394 12.91 0.61 -32.30
C ALA A 394 11.91 -0.18 -33.16
N THR A 395 11.25 -1.20 -32.58
CA THR A 395 10.21 -1.97 -33.28
C THR A 395 9.01 -1.10 -33.64
N VAL A 396 8.56 -0.22 -32.74
CA VAL A 396 7.44 0.71 -33.02
C VAL A 396 7.80 1.67 -34.15
N ARG A 397 9.00 2.28 -34.11
CA ARG A 397 9.46 3.19 -35.18
C ARG A 397 9.56 2.50 -36.53
N GLY A 398 10.10 1.29 -36.59
CA GLY A 398 10.18 0.51 -37.83
C GLY A 398 8.80 0.22 -38.43
N LYS A 399 7.79 -0.06 -37.59
CA LYS A 399 6.41 -0.25 -38.04
C LYS A 399 5.77 1.04 -38.55
N LEU A 400 6.01 2.17 -37.91
CA LEU A 400 5.48 3.47 -38.34
C LEU A 400 6.08 3.90 -39.69
N GLN A 401 7.39 3.72 -39.85
CA GLN A 401 8.09 3.97 -41.12
C GLN A 401 7.52 3.10 -42.25
N ALA A 402 7.24 1.82 -41.98
CA ALA A 402 6.62 0.91 -42.95
C ALA A 402 5.18 1.33 -43.34
N MET A 403 4.49 2.11 -42.50
CA MET A 403 3.15 2.65 -42.78
C MET A 403 3.18 4.05 -43.40
N ALA A 404 4.36 4.58 -43.73
CA ALA A 404 4.55 5.95 -44.23
C ALA A 404 3.97 7.05 -43.30
N VAL A 405 3.86 6.76 -41.99
CA VAL A 405 3.50 7.76 -40.99
C VAL A 405 4.77 8.48 -40.59
N THR A 406 5.01 9.66 -41.19
CA THR A 406 6.17 10.54 -40.90
C THR A 406 5.94 11.42 -39.70
#